data_AF-A0AAE1CM89-F1
#
_entry.id   AF-A0AAE1CM89-F1
#
_cell.length_a   1.000
_cell.length_b   1.000
_cell.length_c   1.000
_cell.angle_alpha   90.00
_cell.angle_beta   90.00
_cell.angle_gamma   90.00
#
_symmetry.space_group_name_H-M   'P 1'
#
loop_
_entity.id
_entity.type
_entity.pdbx_description
1 polymer ?
#
loop_
_entity_poly.entity_id
_entity_poly.type
_entity_poly.pdbx_seq_one_letter_code
_entity_poly.pdbx_strand_id
1 'polypeptide(L)'
;MENSFRRQPKAAPQYHTSLGVKSRGVDCCRDRLAGFTLTAQYVPSTATPYSYTDSGGPSQDSYTVVPSPRISFPVSLVRFVTAHSTKFLHLCEVFVFGGEWLTLRT
;
A
#
# COMPACT_ATOMS: atom_id res chain seq x y z
N MET A 1 7.71 -48.83 15.21
CA MET A 1 6.87 -47.96 14.36
C MET A 1 7.10 -46.53 14.81
N GLU A 2 7.80 -45.76 14.00
CA GLU A 2 8.22 -44.39 14.33
C GLU A 2 7.23 -43.42 13.66
N ASN A 3 6.37 -42.77 14.45
CA ASN A 3 5.41 -41.79 13.94
C ASN A 3 6.12 -40.44 13.73
N SER A 4 6.54 -40.17 12.50
CA SER A 4 7.11 -38.88 12.09
C SER A 4 5.99 -37.84 11.90
N PHE A 5 5.82 -36.94 12.86
CA PHE A 5 4.91 -35.80 12.75
C PHE A 5 5.64 -34.65 12.03
N ARG A 6 5.55 -34.60 10.69
CA ARG A 6 6.07 -33.45 9.93
C ARG A 6 5.16 -32.24 10.17
N ARG A 7 5.66 -31.19 10.83
CA ARG A 7 5.02 -29.86 10.80
C ARG A 7 5.07 -29.35 9.36
N GLN A 8 3.92 -29.20 8.72
CA GLN A 8 3.86 -28.49 7.44
C GLN A 8 4.07 -26.99 7.67
N PRO A 9 4.76 -26.29 6.76
CA PRO A 9 4.96 -24.85 6.87
C PRO A 9 3.61 -24.13 6.85
N LYS A 10 3.36 -23.32 7.89
CA LYS A 10 2.20 -22.42 8.00
C LYS A 10 2.20 -21.51 6.76
N ALA A 11 1.10 -21.50 6.01
CA ALA A 11 0.94 -20.59 4.87
C ALA A 11 1.20 -19.15 5.35
N ALA A 12 1.99 -18.39 4.59
CA ALA A 12 2.30 -17.02 4.94
C ALA A 12 0.99 -16.21 5.01
N PRO A 13 0.77 -15.41 6.08
CA PRO A 13 -0.41 -14.56 6.18
C PRO A 13 -0.48 -13.66 4.95
N GLN A 14 -1.61 -13.73 4.24
CA GLN A 14 -1.90 -12.82 3.13
C GLN A 14 -2.55 -11.57 3.71
N TYR A 15 -1.98 -10.40 3.40
CA TYR A 15 -2.50 -9.12 3.85
C TYR A 15 -3.31 -8.48 2.73
N HIS A 16 -4.49 -7.95 3.06
CA HIS A 16 -5.23 -7.08 2.14
C HIS A 16 -4.94 -5.63 2.50
N THR A 17 -3.88 -5.06 1.93
CA THR A 17 -3.58 -3.65 2.15
C THR A 17 -4.26 -2.82 1.06
N SER A 18 -5.28 -2.02 1.37
CA SER A 18 -5.77 -0.99 0.44
C SER A 18 -5.42 0.39 0.99
N LEU A 19 -5.04 1.31 0.10
CA LEU A 19 -4.63 2.66 0.47
C LEU A 19 -5.54 3.69 -0.18
N GLY A 20 -6.20 4.49 0.66
CA GLY A 20 -6.93 5.67 0.24
C GLY A 20 -6.13 6.93 0.54
N VAL A 21 -6.06 7.85 -0.40
CA VAL A 21 -5.43 9.17 -0.21
C VAL A 21 -6.42 10.23 -0.64
N LYS A 22 -6.66 11.22 0.22
CA LYS A 22 -7.51 12.37 -0.08
C LYS A 22 -6.71 13.65 -0.02
N SER A 23 -6.77 14.45 -1.08
CA SER A 23 -6.18 15.80 -1.11
C SER A 23 -7.20 16.85 -0.65
N ARG A 24 -6.74 18.06 -0.28
CA ARG A 24 -7.65 19.16 0.09
C ARG A 24 -8.28 19.74 -1.18
N GLY A 25 -9.31 19.07 -1.67
CA GLY A 25 -9.95 19.37 -2.94
C GLY A 25 -11.06 20.42 -2.88
N VAL A 26 -10.81 21.65 -2.41
CA VAL A 26 -11.84 22.70 -2.59
C VAL A 26 -11.32 23.94 -3.32
N ASP A 27 -10.10 24.41 -3.04
CA ASP A 27 -9.71 25.75 -3.50
C ASP A 27 -8.51 25.83 -4.46
N CYS A 28 -7.60 24.84 -4.47
CA CYS A 28 -6.51 24.79 -5.46
C CYS A 28 -5.77 23.44 -5.44
N CYS A 29 -4.87 23.26 -6.41
CA CYS A 29 -3.65 22.46 -6.22
C CYS A 29 -3.81 20.93 -6.23
N ARG A 30 -4.94 20.41 -6.76
CA ARG A 30 -5.19 18.97 -6.96
C ARG A 30 -4.17 18.31 -7.88
N ASP A 31 -3.62 19.08 -8.82
CA ASP A 31 -2.54 18.68 -9.74
C ASP A 31 -1.29 18.17 -9.01
N ARG A 32 -1.04 18.65 -7.78
CA ARG A 32 0.17 18.29 -7.03
C ARG A 32 0.23 16.83 -6.60
N LEU A 33 -0.91 16.17 -6.49
CA LEU A 33 -0.98 14.75 -6.17
C LEU A 33 -0.97 13.87 -7.43
N ALA A 34 -1.14 14.42 -8.63
CA ALA A 34 -1.09 13.63 -9.86
C ALA A 34 0.32 13.05 -10.10
N GLY A 35 0.39 11.85 -10.66
CA GLY A 35 1.66 11.20 -10.98
C GLY A 35 2.52 10.85 -9.76
N PHE A 36 1.91 10.72 -8.58
CA PHE A 36 2.63 10.29 -7.38
C PHE A 36 3.05 8.83 -7.48
N THR A 37 4.15 8.51 -6.81
CA THR A 37 4.58 7.17 -6.49
C THR A 37 4.33 6.89 -5.02
N LEU A 38 3.65 5.79 -4.75
CA LEU A 38 3.42 5.21 -3.45
C LEU A 38 4.34 4.01 -3.25
N THR A 39 5.03 3.95 -2.12
CA THR A 39 5.71 2.74 -1.69
C THR A 39 5.23 2.25 -0.33
N ALA A 40 5.16 0.93 -0.17
CA ALA A 40 4.83 0.28 1.10
C ALA A 40 5.88 -0.80 1.42
N GLN A 41 6.41 -0.78 2.63
CA GLN A 41 7.50 -1.65 3.04
C GLN A 41 7.41 -2.06 4.52
N TYR A 42 8.02 -3.19 4.83
CA TYR A 42 8.38 -3.55 6.21
C TYR A 42 9.75 -2.96 6.55
N VAL A 43 9.92 -2.44 7.76
CA VAL A 43 11.19 -1.95 8.30
C VAL A 43 11.41 -2.58 9.69
N PRO A 44 12.60 -3.12 9.98
CA PRO A 44 13.77 -3.23 9.09
C PRO A 44 13.64 -4.45 8.16
N SER A 45 13.55 -4.23 6.85
CA SER A 45 13.58 -5.28 5.84
C SER A 45 14.41 -4.86 4.64
N THR A 46 15.09 -5.82 4.04
CA THR A 46 15.73 -5.68 2.72
C THR A 46 14.85 -6.19 1.59
N ALA A 47 13.62 -6.62 1.90
CA ALA A 47 12.66 -7.06 0.90
C ALA A 47 12.27 -5.91 -0.04
N THR A 48 12.01 -6.24 -1.30
CA THR A 48 11.55 -5.27 -2.29
C THR A 48 10.24 -4.62 -1.83
N PRO A 49 10.19 -3.28 -1.67
CA PRO A 49 8.96 -2.58 -1.37
C PRO A 49 7.90 -2.81 -2.45
N TYR A 50 6.63 -2.80 -2.04
CA TYR A 50 5.55 -2.59 -3.00
C TYR A 50 5.67 -1.16 -3.55
N SER A 51 5.43 -0.99 -4.85
CA SER A 51 5.46 0.30 -5.54
C SER A 51 4.26 0.43 -6.47
N TYR A 52 3.60 1.59 -6.40
CA TYR A 52 2.54 2.00 -7.31
C TYR A 52 2.87 3.40 -7.82
N THR A 53 2.70 3.64 -9.11
CA THR A 53 2.82 4.98 -9.69
C THR A 53 1.53 5.30 -10.41
N ASP A 54 0.93 6.44 -10.07
CA ASP A 54 -0.23 6.96 -10.79
C ASP A 54 0.13 7.23 -12.25
N SER A 55 -0.68 6.74 -13.18
CA SER A 55 -0.38 6.76 -14.61
C SER A 55 -0.54 8.14 -15.27
N GLY A 56 -0.80 9.20 -14.50
CA GLY A 56 -0.87 10.57 -15.01
C GLY A 56 -2.21 10.95 -15.64
N GLY A 57 -3.31 10.44 -15.09
CA GLY A 57 -4.67 10.83 -15.48
C GLY A 57 -5.07 12.24 -14.98
N PRO A 58 -6.32 12.67 -15.23
CA PRO A 58 -6.85 13.89 -14.63
C PRO A 58 -6.66 13.90 -13.12
N SER A 59 -6.36 15.07 -12.56
CA SER A 59 -6.16 15.22 -11.12
C SER A 59 -7.44 14.89 -10.36
N GLN A 60 -7.34 14.06 -9.33
CA GLN A 60 -8.49 13.59 -8.55
C GLN A 60 -8.44 14.13 -7.12
N ASP A 61 -9.61 14.28 -6.50
CA ASP A 61 -9.73 14.65 -5.09
C ASP A 61 -9.33 13.51 -4.15
N SER A 62 -9.53 12.28 -4.61
CA SER A 62 -9.23 11.05 -3.89
C SER A 62 -8.64 10.01 -4.82
N TYR A 63 -7.61 9.32 -4.35
CA TYR A 63 -6.99 8.18 -5.02
C TYR A 63 -7.18 6.94 -4.16
N THR A 64 -7.59 5.83 -4.79
CA THR A 64 -7.66 4.52 -4.13
C THR A 64 -6.71 3.58 -4.85
N VAL A 65 -5.72 3.07 -4.13
CA VAL A 65 -4.76 2.08 -4.65
C VAL A 65 -5.08 0.73 -4.03
N VAL A 66 -5.40 -0.23 -4.90
CA VAL A 66 -5.57 -1.63 -4.53
C VAL A 66 -4.41 -2.42 -5.13
N PRO A 67 -3.47 -2.91 -4.31
CA PRO A 67 -2.31 -3.67 -4.77
C PRO A 67 -2.70 -4.91 -5.57
N SER A 68 -2.09 -5.04 -6.74
CA SER A 68 -2.13 -6.22 -7.58
C SER A 68 -0.73 -6.44 -8.17
N PRO A 69 0.00 -7.52 -7.78
CA PRO A 69 -0.41 -8.54 -6.81
C PRO A 69 -0.57 -7.99 -5.39
N ARG A 70 -1.31 -8.72 -4.55
CA ARG A 70 -1.53 -8.34 -3.15
C ARG A 70 -0.21 -8.33 -2.37
N ILE A 71 -0.10 -7.41 -1.41
CA ILE A 71 1.05 -7.33 -0.52
C ILE A 71 1.03 -8.51 0.46
N SER A 72 2.03 -9.37 0.41
CA SER A 72 2.12 -10.59 1.23
C SER A 72 3.03 -10.45 2.46
N PHE A 73 3.36 -9.22 2.85
CA PHE A 73 4.24 -8.93 3.99
C PHE A 73 3.63 -7.83 4.88
N PRO A 74 3.97 -7.79 6.18
CA PRO A 74 3.55 -6.72 7.07
C PRO A 74 4.05 -5.36 6.58
N VAL A 75 3.21 -4.33 6.57
CA VAL A 75 3.63 -2.97 6.19
C VAL A 75 3.83 -2.15 7.47
N SER A 76 5.03 -1.59 7.66
CA SER A 76 5.30 -0.67 8.77
C SER A 76 5.63 0.75 8.32
N LEU A 77 5.87 0.96 7.01
CA LEU A 77 6.11 2.27 6.44
C LEU A 77 5.42 2.41 5.08
N VAL A 78 4.74 3.55 4.90
CA VAL A 78 4.15 3.98 3.63
C VAL A 78 4.75 5.33 3.26
N ARG A 79 5.19 5.50 2.01
CA ARG A 79 5.75 6.76 1.50
C ARG A 79 5.04 7.20 0.23
N PHE A 80 4.88 8.51 0.11
CA PHE A 80 4.41 9.17 -1.09
C PHE A 80 5.52 10.06 -1.64
N VAL A 81 5.80 9.93 -2.93
CA VAL A 81 6.76 10.75 -3.66
C VAL A 81 6.04 11.34 -4.87
N THR A 82 5.95 12.65 -4.96
CA THR A 82 5.34 13.31 -6.12
C THR A 82 6.39 13.57 -7.19
N ALA A 83 5.98 13.50 -8.46
CA ALA A 83 6.85 13.92 -9.58
C ALA A 83 7.22 15.42 -9.52
N HIS A 84 6.47 16.22 -8.77
CA HIS A 84 6.66 17.66 -8.63
C HIS A 84 7.59 18.02 -7.46
N SER A 85 8.91 17.94 -7.68
CA SER A 85 9.93 18.14 -6.63
C SER A 85 9.96 19.54 -6.00
N THR A 86 9.34 20.55 -6.62
CA THR A 86 9.31 21.93 -6.14
C THR A 86 8.01 22.34 -5.46
N LYS A 87 7.01 21.44 -5.38
CA LYS A 87 5.69 21.76 -4.82
C LYS A 87 5.48 21.04 -3.49
N PHE A 88 4.85 21.73 -2.54
CA PHE A 88 4.39 21.12 -1.28
C PHE A 88 3.25 20.14 -1.55
N LEU A 89 3.43 18.89 -1.14
CA LEU A 89 2.39 17.87 -1.09
C LEU A 89 1.55 18.07 0.18
N HIS A 90 0.24 18.24 0.02
CA HIS A 90 -0.68 18.36 1.14
C HIS A 90 -1.75 17.26 1.06
N LEU A 91 -1.62 16.26 1.93
CA LEU A 91 -2.59 15.18 2.08
C LEU A 91 -3.53 15.55 3.23
N CYS A 92 -4.84 15.52 2.98
CA CYS A 92 -5.82 15.71 4.05
C CYS A 92 -5.99 14.46 4.89
N GLU A 93 -6.05 13.33 4.22
CA GLU A 93 -6.33 12.07 4.87
C GLU A 93 -5.67 10.93 4.12
N VAL A 94 -5.11 10.01 4.88
CA VAL A 94 -4.51 8.78 4.36
C VAL A 94 -5.11 7.63 5.15
N PHE A 95 -5.80 6.74 4.44
CA PHE A 95 -6.39 5.54 4.99
C PHE A 95 -5.56 4.32 4.57
N VAL A 96 -5.02 3.59 5.54
CA VAL A 96 -4.38 2.30 5.32
C VAL A 96 -5.31 1.24 5.90
N PHE A 97 -5.93 0.44 5.04
CA PHE A 97 -6.71 -0.72 5.46
C PHE A 97 -5.82 -1.95 5.36
N GLY A 98 -5.82 -2.80 6.37
CA GLY A 98 -5.07 -4.05 6.42
C GLY A 98 -5.91 -5.13 7.10
N GLY A 99 -5.64 -6.39 6.80
CA GLY A 99 -6.27 -7.51 7.49
C GLY A 99 -5.56 -8.82 7.18
N GLU A 100 -5.46 -9.69 8.18
CA GLU A 100 -5.08 -11.09 7.97
C GLU A 100 -6.29 -11.85 7.43
N TRP A 101 -6.14 -12.52 6.29
CA TRP A 101 -7.12 -13.55 5.92
C TRP A 101 -6.96 -14.73 6.87
N LEU A 102 -7.90 -14.92 7.79
CA LEU A 102 -8.06 -16.21 8.45
C LEU A 102 -8.45 -17.23 7.37
N THR A 103 -7.52 -18.10 6.99
CA THR A 103 -7.87 -19.28 6.20
C THR A 103 -8.72 -20.20 7.09
N LEU A 104 -10.04 -20.09 7.01
CA LEU A 104 -10.94 -21.11 7.53
C LEU A 104 -10.74 -22.36 6.67
N ARG A 105 -10.08 -23.37 7.23
CA ARG A 105 -10.03 -24.71 6.64
C ARG A 105 -11.23 -25.48 7.17
N THR A 106 -12.16 -25.83 6.29
CA THR A 106 -13.18 -26.88 6.50
C THR A 106 -12.54 -28.25 6.34
#